data_AF-A0A085NH14-F1
#
_entry.id   AF-A0A085NH14-F1
#
_cell.length_a   1.000
_cell.length_b   1.000
_cell.length_c   1.000
_cell.angle_alpha   90.00
_cell.angle_beta   90.00
_cell.angle_gamma   90.00
#
_symmetry.space_group_name_H-M   'P 1'
#
loop_
_entity.id
_entity.type
_entity.pdbx_description
1 polymer ?
#
loop_
_entity_poly.entity_id
_entity_poly.type
_entity_poly.pdbx_seq_one_letter_code
_entity_poly.pdbx_strand_id
1 'polypeptide(L)'
;MSGAIALASRPFLANRLKPSFQWKTTNLRYVTASKADRKDRKWYFIVGVATASGIALMYTLDHAAEASSFHLHPLHLKWPHSGLIQTYDTASIRRGYQVYKQVCAACHSMRQIAYRHFVNAFMTEEEAKAEAAEIQVEDGPGDDGKMYMRPGKLLDYLPSPYPNDVMARLANNGALPPDLSLITLARHGGEDYIFALLTGYVDPPAGFPIESYQAYNPYFPNGSAIAMTQQLFDDMLEYEDGTPATQSQMAKDVACFLKWAAEPEHDVRKRWALKLAVMIPPITLALLYWKRHQWTYLKSRQFVFKPPRRPEAPPE
;
A
#
# COMPACT_ATOMS: atom_id res chain seq x y z
N MET A 1 79.78 55.67 -4.61
CA MET A 1 78.83 56.67 -5.15
C MET A 1 77.52 55.96 -5.43
N SER A 2 76.44 56.51 -4.86
CA SER A 2 75.02 56.32 -5.18
C SER A 2 74.47 54.89 -5.30
N GLY A 3 73.40 54.51 -4.62
CA GLY A 3 72.41 55.31 -3.90
C GLY A 3 71.12 54.48 -3.85
N ALA A 4 70.54 54.40 -2.66
CA ALA A 4 69.25 53.77 -2.41
C ALA A 4 68.14 54.44 -3.24
N ILE A 5 67.15 53.66 -3.66
CA ILE A 5 65.81 54.20 -3.97
C ILE A 5 64.81 53.48 -3.09
N ALA A 6 64.34 54.25 -2.09
CA ALA A 6 63.17 53.97 -1.30
C ALA A 6 61.91 54.14 -2.17
N LEU A 7 60.95 53.23 -2.02
CA LEU A 7 59.57 53.45 -2.46
C LEU A 7 58.70 53.58 -1.22
N ALA A 8 58.44 54.83 -0.85
CA ALA A 8 57.48 55.20 0.16
C ALA A 8 56.11 55.49 -0.48
N SER A 9 55.09 54.87 0.10
CA SER A 9 53.74 55.41 0.36
C SER A 9 52.79 55.68 -0.82
N ARG A 10 51.64 54.97 -0.85
CA ARG A 10 50.35 55.44 -0.29
C ARG A 10 49.24 54.37 -0.50
N PRO A 11 48.17 54.37 0.33
CA PRO A 11 47.45 53.17 0.71
C PRO A 11 46.29 52.84 -0.23
N PHE A 12 46.17 51.58 -0.63
CA PHE A 12 44.97 51.06 -1.30
C PHE A 12 43.96 50.64 -0.24
N LEU A 13 42.88 51.41 -0.17
CA LEU A 13 41.59 51.19 0.48
C LEU A 13 41.37 49.80 1.12
N ALA A 14 41.50 49.75 2.44
CA ALA A 14 41.01 48.64 3.26
C ALA A 14 39.47 48.72 3.39
N ASN A 15 38.74 48.31 2.35
CA ASN A 15 37.35 47.90 2.53
C ASN A 15 37.30 46.45 3.03
N ARG A 16 37.69 46.25 4.31
CA ARG A 16 37.23 45.08 5.07
C ARG A 16 35.76 45.30 5.39
N LEU A 17 34.89 44.66 4.61
CA LEU A 17 33.52 44.40 5.04
C LEU A 17 33.59 43.72 6.41
N LYS A 18 33.19 44.43 7.45
CA LYS A 18 33.00 43.84 8.78
C LYS A 18 31.88 42.82 8.66
N PRO A 19 32.07 41.54 9.01
CA PRO A 19 30.94 40.65 9.15
C PRO A 19 30.15 41.11 10.38
N SER A 20 29.08 41.88 10.17
CA SER A 20 28.08 42.16 11.19
C SER A 20 27.14 40.96 11.31
N PHE A 21 27.70 39.80 11.65
CA PHE A 21 26.89 38.66 12.11
C PHE A 21 26.97 38.63 13.63
N GLN A 22 26.12 39.41 14.27
CA GLN A 22 25.87 39.27 15.69
C GLN A 22 25.07 38.00 15.89
N TRP A 23 25.67 37.00 16.54
CA TRP A 23 24.94 35.90 17.13
C TRP A 23 23.98 36.48 18.17
N LYS A 24 22.72 36.71 17.79
CA LYS A 24 21.66 36.74 18.78
C LYS A 24 21.54 35.30 19.28
N THR A 25 22.10 35.04 20.44
CA THR A 25 21.77 33.87 21.24
C THR A 25 20.30 34.00 21.63
N THR A 26 19.40 33.61 20.74
CA THR A 26 18.06 33.23 21.13
C THR A 26 18.25 32.06 22.09
N ASN A 27 18.09 32.35 23.38
CA ASN A 27 17.99 31.33 24.40
C ASN A 27 16.81 30.42 24.01
N LEU A 28 17.09 29.36 23.27
CA LEU A 28 16.19 28.23 23.12
C LEU A 28 16.07 27.61 24.51
N ARG A 29 15.08 28.08 25.26
CA ARG A 29 14.64 27.44 26.49
C ARG A 29 14.10 26.07 26.09
N TYR A 30 14.94 25.05 26.15
CA TYR A 30 14.48 23.69 26.23
C TYR A 30 13.65 23.58 27.50
N VAL A 31 12.32 23.51 27.36
CA VAL A 31 11.43 23.19 28.46
C VAL A 31 11.66 21.72 28.80
N THR A 32 12.69 21.44 29.59
CA THR A 32 12.74 20.18 30.32
C THR A 32 11.62 20.22 31.33
N ALA A 33 10.60 19.37 31.16
CA ALA A 33 9.44 19.23 32.04
C ALA A 33 9.78 18.70 33.45
N SER A 34 10.98 18.95 33.96
CA SER A 34 11.44 18.56 35.29
C SER A 34 11.28 19.66 36.34
N LYS A 35 11.01 20.91 35.94
CA LYS A 35 10.76 22.06 36.83
C LYS A 35 9.41 22.77 36.58
N ALA A 36 8.46 22.11 35.93
CA ALA A 36 7.10 22.64 35.82
C ALA A 36 6.33 22.33 37.11
N ASP A 37 5.75 23.36 37.73
CA ASP A 37 4.92 23.20 38.92
C ASP A 37 3.73 22.27 38.61
N ARG A 38 3.15 21.61 39.62
CA ARG A 38 2.09 20.59 39.44
C ARG A 38 0.88 21.14 38.67
N LYS A 39 0.63 22.46 38.79
CA LYS A 39 -0.40 23.20 38.07
C LYS A 39 -0.09 23.36 36.57
N ASP A 40 1.17 23.62 36.23
CA ASP A 40 1.61 23.82 34.84
C ASP A 40 1.64 22.50 34.06
N ARG A 41 2.01 21.39 34.73
CA ARG A 41 1.94 20.04 34.12
C ARG A 41 0.52 19.64 33.72
N LYS A 42 -0.49 20.02 34.52
CA LYS A 42 -1.90 19.82 34.17
C LYS A 42 -2.30 20.65 32.97
N TRP A 43 -1.88 21.92 32.92
CA TRP A 43 -2.16 22.80 31.78
C TRP A 43 -1.52 22.32 30.48
N TYR A 44 -0.24 21.91 30.50
CA TYR A 44 0.41 21.35 29.31
C TYR A 44 -0.24 20.04 28.85
N PHE A 45 -0.68 19.18 29.78
CA PHE A 45 -1.39 17.96 29.45
C PHE A 45 -2.75 18.24 28.81
N ILE A 46 -3.53 19.17 29.38
CA ILE A 46 -4.84 19.57 28.85
C ILE A 46 -4.69 20.20 27.46
N VAL A 47 -3.73 21.10 27.27
CA VAL A 47 -3.46 21.72 25.97
C VAL A 47 -3.01 20.67 24.95
N GLY A 48 -2.12 19.74 25.34
CA GLY A 48 -1.67 18.66 24.47
C GLY A 48 -2.78 17.68 24.06
N VAL A 49 -3.69 17.35 24.97
CA VAL A 49 -4.87 16.54 24.65
C VAL A 49 -5.84 17.31 23.75
N ALA A 50 -6.09 18.59 24.03
CA ALA A 50 -6.99 19.41 23.24
C ALA A 50 -6.48 19.63 21.81
N THR A 51 -5.17 19.85 21.62
CA THR A 51 -4.58 19.99 20.28
C THR A 51 -4.57 18.67 19.52
N ALA A 52 -4.23 17.55 20.16
CA ALA A 52 -4.29 16.23 19.52
C ALA A 52 -5.73 15.87 19.11
N SER A 53 -6.72 16.11 19.97
CA SER A 53 -8.13 15.89 19.66
C SER A 53 -8.65 16.83 18.57
N GLY A 54 -8.22 18.10 18.57
CA GLY A 54 -8.59 19.07 17.53
C GLY A 54 -8.04 18.72 16.15
N ILE A 55 -6.79 18.25 16.08
CA ILE A 55 -6.18 17.78 14.83
C ILE A 55 -6.85 16.49 14.36
N ALA A 56 -7.12 15.54 15.25
CA ALA A 56 -7.85 14.33 14.92
C ALA A 56 -9.26 14.64 14.41
N LEU A 57 -9.97 15.58 15.05
CA LEU A 57 -11.32 16.00 14.63
C LEU A 57 -11.29 16.69 13.26
N MET A 58 -10.37 17.62 13.03
CA MET A 58 -10.18 18.26 11.72
C MET A 58 -9.86 17.23 10.63
N TYR A 59 -8.98 16.27 10.91
CA TYR A 59 -8.67 15.19 9.98
C TYR A 59 -9.89 14.31 9.67
N THR A 60 -10.70 13.99 10.68
CA THR A 60 -11.95 13.22 10.47
C THR A 60 -13.03 14.01 9.73
N LEU A 61 -13.13 15.33 9.95
CA LEU A 61 -14.11 16.18 9.28
C LEU A 61 -13.75 16.39 7.80
N ASP A 62 -12.46 16.53 7.49
CA ASP A 62 -11.95 16.63 6.12
C ASP A 62 -12.19 15.33 5.33
N HIS A 63 -12.10 14.16 5.99
CA HIS A 63 -12.38 12.86 5.36
C HIS A 63 -13.87 12.51 5.26
N ALA A 64 -14.76 13.18 6.00
CA ALA A 64 -16.18 12.79 6.10
C ALA A 64 -17.09 13.47 5.07
N ALA A 65 -16.60 14.45 4.29
CA ALA A 65 -17.45 15.33 3.49
C ALA A 65 -17.01 15.46 2.03
N GLU A 66 -16.88 14.34 1.32
CA GLU A 66 -16.96 14.31 -0.15
C GLU A 66 -18.05 13.32 -0.60
N ALA A 67 -19.31 13.67 -0.37
CA ALA A 67 -20.43 13.08 -1.13
C ALA A 67 -20.57 13.70 -2.53
N SER A 68 -19.49 14.31 -3.03
CA SER A 68 -19.40 15.02 -4.31
C SER A 68 -18.88 14.14 -5.44
N SER A 69 -18.27 12.97 -5.13
CA SER A 69 -17.88 12.00 -6.15
C SER A 69 -19.07 11.10 -6.47
N PHE A 70 -19.53 11.10 -7.72
CA PHE A 70 -20.69 10.35 -8.24
C PHE A 70 -20.48 8.81 -8.25
N HIS A 71 -20.13 8.20 -7.12
CA HIS A 71 -20.08 6.75 -6.93
C HIS A 71 -20.20 6.39 -5.45
N LEU A 72 -20.76 5.21 -5.18
CA LEU A 72 -20.95 4.68 -3.83
C LEU A 72 -19.66 4.00 -3.35
N HIS A 73 -19.22 4.30 -2.13
CA HIS A 73 -18.11 3.58 -1.52
C HIS A 73 -18.55 2.16 -1.10
N PRO A 74 -17.70 1.14 -1.32
CA PRO A 74 -18.01 -0.22 -0.88
C PRO A 74 -18.04 -0.32 0.64
N LEU A 75 -18.85 -1.25 1.15
CA LEU A 75 -18.85 -1.61 2.56
C LEU A 75 -17.60 -2.43 2.88
N HIS A 76 -16.98 -2.19 4.04
CA HIS A 76 -15.92 -3.06 4.53
C HIS A 76 -16.45 -4.44 4.94
N LEU A 77 -16.13 -5.47 4.16
CA LEU A 77 -16.53 -6.84 4.44
C LEU A 77 -15.51 -7.54 5.34
N LYS A 78 -15.99 -8.53 6.10
CA LYS A 78 -15.14 -9.35 6.98
C LYS A 78 -14.56 -10.52 6.22
N TRP A 79 -13.49 -10.27 5.47
CA TRP A 79 -12.77 -11.32 4.75
C TRP A 79 -12.05 -12.28 5.70
N PRO A 80 -11.93 -13.58 5.35
CA PRO A 80 -11.19 -14.56 6.13
C PRO A 80 -9.73 -14.16 6.40
N HIS A 81 -9.14 -13.38 5.50
CA HIS A 81 -7.75 -12.92 5.52
C HIS A 81 -7.58 -11.47 6.02
N SER A 82 -8.64 -10.84 6.55
CA SER A 82 -8.59 -9.43 7.00
C SER A 82 -7.76 -9.20 8.27
N GLY A 83 -7.67 -10.19 9.15
CA GLY A 83 -6.98 -10.09 10.44
C GLY A 83 -5.44 -10.13 10.35
N LEU A 84 -4.76 -9.63 11.38
CA LEU A 84 -3.29 -9.49 11.41
C LEU A 84 -2.51 -10.81 11.26
N ILE A 85 -3.10 -11.92 11.73
CA ILE A 85 -2.50 -13.27 11.71
C ILE A 85 -3.31 -14.25 10.87
N GLN A 86 -4.35 -13.78 10.17
CA GLN A 86 -5.19 -14.62 9.32
C GLN A 86 -4.58 -14.76 7.92
N THR A 87 -4.64 -15.98 7.40
CA THR A 87 -4.15 -16.35 6.06
C THR A 87 -5.30 -16.35 5.05
N TYR A 88 -4.96 -16.54 3.79
CA TYR A 88 -5.98 -16.83 2.78
C TYR A 88 -6.73 -18.14 3.04
N ASP A 89 -7.95 -18.18 2.52
CA ASP A 89 -8.73 -19.41 2.36
C ASP A 89 -8.39 -20.02 0.99
N THR A 90 -7.56 -21.05 0.99
CA THR A 90 -7.06 -21.69 -0.24
C THR A 90 -8.17 -22.36 -1.05
N ALA A 91 -9.24 -22.84 -0.40
CA ALA A 91 -10.39 -23.39 -1.09
C ALA A 91 -11.18 -22.30 -1.84
N SER A 92 -11.32 -21.13 -1.22
CA SER A 92 -11.90 -19.95 -1.87
C SER A 92 -11.04 -19.45 -3.04
N ILE A 93 -9.71 -19.48 -2.92
CA ILE A 93 -8.80 -19.16 -4.05
C ILE A 93 -9.00 -20.14 -5.21
N ARG A 94 -9.05 -21.45 -4.94
CA ARG A 94 -9.24 -22.47 -6.00
C ARG A 94 -10.57 -22.26 -6.73
N ARG A 95 -11.66 -22.07 -5.99
CA ARG A 95 -12.98 -21.74 -6.58
C ARG A 95 -12.94 -20.41 -7.34
N GLY A 96 -12.23 -19.41 -6.83
CA GLY A 96 -12.09 -18.12 -7.48
C GLY A 96 -11.33 -18.20 -8.81
N TYR A 97 -10.30 -19.05 -8.89
CA TYR A 97 -9.63 -19.36 -10.15
C TYR A 97 -10.58 -19.99 -11.16
N GLN A 98 -11.44 -20.92 -10.73
CA GLN A 98 -12.46 -21.52 -11.59
C GLN A 98 -13.41 -20.46 -12.17
N VAL A 99 -13.91 -19.53 -11.34
CA VAL A 99 -14.73 -18.40 -11.81
C VAL A 99 -13.95 -17.53 -12.80
N TYR A 100 -12.69 -17.20 -12.50
CA TYR A 100 -11.84 -16.43 -13.41
C TYR A 100 -11.68 -17.14 -14.76
N LYS A 101 -11.32 -18.42 -14.76
CA LYS A 101 -11.10 -19.24 -15.96
C LYS A 101 -12.35 -19.32 -16.83
N GLN A 102 -13.51 -19.56 -16.23
CA GLN A 102 -14.75 -19.80 -16.96
C GLN A 102 -15.48 -18.53 -17.40
N VAL A 103 -15.33 -17.42 -16.65
CA VAL A 103 -16.08 -16.18 -16.88
C VAL A 103 -15.17 -15.04 -17.32
N CYS A 104 -14.13 -14.74 -16.53
CA CYS A 104 -13.36 -13.51 -16.71
C CYS A 104 -12.27 -13.63 -17.79
N ALA A 105 -11.68 -14.81 -17.97
CA ALA A 105 -10.53 -15.04 -18.86
C ALA A 105 -10.87 -14.80 -20.35
N ALA A 106 -12.14 -14.79 -20.72
CA ALA A 106 -12.60 -14.46 -22.07
C ALA A 106 -12.38 -12.97 -22.43
N CYS A 107 -12.35 -12.08 -21.44
CA CYS A 107 -12.24 -10.62 -21.67
C CYS A 107 -11.05 -9.98 -20.94
N HIS A 108 -10.64 -10.54 -19.81
CA HIS A 108 -9.61 -9.98 -18.95
C HIS A 108 -8.31 -10.79 -18.98
N SER A 109 -7.20 -10.12 -19.28
CA SER A 109 -5.88 -10.69 -19.15
C SER A 109 -5.43 -10.74 -17.68
N MET A 110 -4.50 -11.64 -17.39
CA MET A 110 -3.78 -11.69 -16.12
C MET A 110 -2.29 -11.97 -16.37
N ARG A 111 -1.63 -10.97 -16.97
CA ARG A 111 -0.29 -11.11 -17.56
C ARG A 111 0.83 -11.39 -16.56
N GLN A 112 0.62 -11.16 -15.26
CA GLN A 112 1.67 -11.37 -14.25
C GLN A 112 1.59 -12.73 -13.55
N ILE A 113 0.55 -13.52 -13.81
CA ILE A 113 0.35 -14.84 -13.20
C ILE A 113 0.69 -15.94 -14.20
N ALA A 114 1.52 -16.88 -13.75
CA ALA A 114 1.93 -18.06 -14.49
C ALA A 114 1.49 -19.32 -13.74
N TYR A 115 1.33 -20.44 -14.46
CA TYR A 115 0.85 -21.70 -13.88
C TYR A 115 1.72 -22.22 -12.73
N ARG A 116 3.02 -21.92 -12.73
CA ARG A 116 3.95 -22.20 -11.62
C ARG A 116 3.55 -21.54 -10.30
N HIS A 117 2.77 -20.45 -10.33
CA HIS A 117 2.28 -19.81 -9.11
C HIS A 117 1.17 -20.60 -8.43
N PHE A 118 0.48 -21.50 -9.14
CA PHE A 118 -0.61 -22.31 -8.58
C PHE A 118 -0.09 -23.46 -7.72
N VAL A 119 1.12 -23.95 -8.05
CA VAL A 119 1.79 -25.07 -7.39
C VAL A 119 2.03 -24.74 -5.92
N ASN A 120 1.52 -25.58 -5.02
CA ASN A 120 1.57 -25.42 -3.56
C ASN A 120 0.86 -24.16 -3.02
N ALA A 121 0.13 -23.42 -3.87
CA ALA A 121 -0.75 -22.34 -3.44
C ALA A 121 -2.18 -22.88 -3.26
N PHE A 122 -2.75 -23.45 -4.32
CA PHE A 122 -4.10 -24.04 -4.29
C PHE A 122 -4.26 -25.27 -5.22
N MET A 123 -3.22 -25.62 -5.98
CA MET A 123 -3.15 -26.83 -6.80
C MET A 123 -1.87 -27.61 -6.50
N THR A 124 -1.92 -28.92 -6.74
CA THR A 124 -0.72 -29.76 -6.80
C THR A 124 0.07 -29.48 -8.09
N GLU A 125 1.33 -29.94 -8.16
CA GLU A 125 2.11 -29.77 -9.38
C GLU A 125 1.49 -30.49 -10.59
N GLU A 126 0.94 -31.69 -10.36
CA GLU A 126 0.30 -32.50 -11.40
C GLU A 126 -0.96 -31.82 -11.94
N GLU A 127 -1.82 -31.31 -11.05
CA GLU A 127 -3.01 -30.53 -11.42
C GLU A 127 -2.63 -29.27 -12.20
N ALA A 128 -1.66 -28.49 -11.71
CA ALA A 128 -1.24 -27.27 -12.39
C ALA A 128 -0.59 -27.54 -13.76
N LYS A 129 0.07 -28.69 -13.92
CA LYS A 129 0.66 -29.13 -15.19
C LYS A 129 -0.42 -29.59 -16.17
N ALA A 130 -1.43 -30.32 -15.69
CA ALA A 130 -2.58 -30.69 -16.49
C ALA A 130 -3.35 -29.44 -16.97
N GLU A 131 -3.61 -28.51 -16.05
CA GLU A 131 -4.26 -27.23 -16.31
C GLU A 131 -3.49 -26.39 -17.36
N ALA A 132 -2.17 -26.31 -17.25
CA ALA A 132 -1.34 -25.62 -18.24
C ALA A 132 -1.37 -26.30 -19.61
N ALA A 133 -1.48 -27.64 -19.65
CA ALA A 133 -1.47 -28.39 -20.90
C ALA A 133 -2.77 -28.25 -21.71
N GLU A 134 -3.86 -27.72 -21.11
CA GLU A 134 -5.13 -27.47 -21.81
C GLU A 134 -5.01 -26.35 -22.85
N ILE A 135 -4.09 -25.41 -22.65
CA ILE A 135 -3.89 -24.29 -23.57
C ILE A 135 -2.80 -24.60 -24.60
N GLN A 136 -2.95 -24.02 -25.78
CA GLN A 136 -1.91 -23.99 -26.80
C GLN A 136 -1.15 -22.67 -26.71
N VAL A 137 0.17 -22.75 -26.61
CA VAL A 137 1.08 -21.61 -26.52
C VAL A 137 2.00 -21.63 -27.73
N GLU A 138 2.11 -20.47 -28.38
CA GLU A 138 3.06 -20.28 -29.49
C GLU A 138 4.49 -20.25 -28.96
N ASP A 139 5.38 -21.03 -29.56
CA ASP A 139 6.82 -21.11 -29.25
C ASP A 139 7.64 -21.17 -30.55
N GLY A 140 8.95 -20.97 -30.46
CA GLY A 140 9.86 -21.06 -31.61
C GLY A 140 10.81 -19.87 -31.78
N PRO A 141 11.54 -19.81 -32.90
CA PRO A 141 11.39 -20.66 -34.09
C PRO A 141 11.92 -22.09 -33.91
N GLY A 142 11.29 -23.06 -34.58
CA GLY A 142 11.81 -24.43 -34.70
C GLY A 142 12.95 -24.55 -35.71
N ASP A 143 13.42 -25.78 -35.96
CA ASP A 143 14.52 -26.06 -36.90
C ASP A 143 14.20 -25.67 -38.36
N ASP A 144 12.91 -25.55 -38.71
CA ASP A 144 12.41 -25.08 -40.00
C ASP A 144 12.24 -23.55 -40.08
N GLY A 145 12.61 -22.83 -39.01
CA GLY A 145 12.49 -21.38 -38.88
C GLY A 145 11.06 -20.88 -38.66
N LYS A 146 10.08 -21.76 -38.40
CA LYS A 146 8.68 -21.38 -38.17
C LYS A 146 8.32 -21.42 -36.68
N MET A 147 7.38 -20.57 -36.29
CA MET A 147 6.73 -20.65 -34.98
C MET A 147 5.78 -21.86 -34.98
N TYR A 148 5.67 -22.55 -33.86
CA TYR A 148 4.79 -23.70 -33.69
C TYR A 148 3.98 -23.56 -32.41
N MET A 149 2.83 -24.24 -32.35
CA MET A 149 2.01 -24.32 -31.15
C MET A 149 2.41 -25.54 -30.34
N ARG A 150 2.54 -25.39 -29.03
CA ARG A 150 2.76 -26.49 -28.09
C ARG A 150 1.76 -26.44 -26.94
N PRO A 151 1.50 -27.57 -26.27
CA PRO A 151 0.81 -27.54 -24.99
C PRO A 151 1.57 -26.64 -24.00
N GLY A 152 0.81 -25.92 -23.19
CA GLY A 152 1.35 -25.07 -22.15
C GLY A 152 2.13 -25.86 -21.10
N LYS A 153 3.09 -25.19 -20.48
CA LYS A 153 3.93 -25.70 -19.38
C LYS A 153 3.81 -24.78 -18.17
N LEU A 154 4.26 -25.24 -17.00
CA LEU A 154 4.18 -24.47 -15.76
C LEU A 154 4.81 -23.06 -15.83
N LEU A 155 5.82 -22.87 -16.68
CA LEU A 155 6.50 -21.58 -16.84
C LEU A 155 5.69 -20.57 -17.67
N ASP A 156 4.66 -21.02 -18.40
CA ASP A 156 3.85 -20.13 -19.23
C ASP A 156 2.90 -19.29 -18.36
N TYR A 157 2.64 -18.09 -18.85
CA TYR A 157 1.68 -17.17 -18.26
C TYR A 157 0.25 -17.53 -18.67
N LEU A 158 -0.73 -17.02 -17.92
CA LEU A 158 -2.13 -17.13 -18.33
C LEU A 158 -2.33 -16.46 -19.71
N PRO A 159 -3.11 -17.08 -20.60
CA PRO A 159 -3.29 -16.59 -21.96
C PRO A 159 -4.02 -15.25 -21.95
N SER A 160 -3.59 -14.33 -22.82
CA SER A 160 -4.30 -13.07 -23.03
C SER A 160 -5.46 -13.30 -23.99
N PRO A 161 -6.70 -12.86 -23.68
CA PRO A 161 -7.86 -13.06 -24.56
C PRO A 161 -7.73 -12.31 -25.88
N TYR A 162 -6.97 -11.21 -25.88
CA TYR A 162 -6.74 -10.39 -27.06
C TYR A 162 -5.23 -10.27 -27.33
N PRO A 163 -4.82 -10.20 -28.61
CA PRO A 163 -3.42 -10.04 -28.98
C PRO A 163 -2.87 -8.65 -28.67
N ASN A 164 -3.73 -7.62 -28.66
CA ASN A 164 -3.37 -6.25 -28.35
C ASN A 164 -4.58 -5.45 -27.85
N ASP A 165 -4.29 -4.26 -27.28
CA ASP A 165 -5.30 -3.40 -26.67
C ASP A 165 -6.29 -2.82 -27.70
N VAL A 166 -5.90 -2.68 -28.97
CA VAL A 166 -6.78 -2.17 -30.04
C VAL A 166 -7.87 -3.20 -30.34
N MET A 167 -7.50 -4.47 -30.45
CA MET A 167 -8.45 -5.58 -30.62
C MET A 167 -9.37 -5.74 -29.41
N ALA A 168 -8.82 -5.57 -28.20
CA ALA A 168 -9.63 -5.60 -26.97
C ALA A 168 -10.69 -4.49 -26.95
N ARG A 169 -10.33 -3.26 -27.35
CA ARG A 169 -11.28 -2.15 -27.47
C ARG A 169 -12.32 -2.39 -28.55
N LEU A 170 -11.90 -2.90 -29.71
CA LEU A 170 -12.82 -3.19 -30.81
C LEU A 170 -13.87 -4.23 -30.40
N ALA A 171 -13.47 -5.26 -29.66
CA ALA A 171 -14.37 -6.30 -29.16
C ALA A 171 -15.33 -5.82 -28.06
N ASN A 172 -15.00 -4.72 -27.36
CA ASN A 172 -15.72 -4.25 -26.18
C ASN A 172 -16.23 -2.79 -26.33
N ASN A 173 -16.75 -2.43 -27.49
CA ASN A 173 -17.38 -1.12 -27.75
C ASN A 173 -16.48 0.10 -27.40
N GLY A 174 -15.17 -0.02 -27.66
CA GLY A 174 -14.16 1.02 -27.38
C GLY A 174 -13.56 0.98 -25.96
N ALA A 175 -14.20 0.27 -25.03
CA ALA A 175 -13.69 0.07 -23.68
C ALA A 175 -12.57 -0.97 -23.65
N LEU A 176 -11.54 -0.75 -22.84
CA LEU A 176 -10.45 -1.71 -22.64
C LEU A 176 -10.66 -2.44 -21.31
N PRO A 177 -10.93 -3.76 -21.32
CA PRO A 177 -10.92 -4.55 -20.09
C PRO A 177 -9.54 -4.44 -19.41
N PRO A 178 -9.46 -3.98 -18.15
CA PRO A 178 -8.19 -3.89 -17.45
C PRO A 178 -7.61 -5.28 -17.16
N ASP A 179 -6.28 -5.35 -17.13
CA ASP A 179 -5.58 -6.54 -16.63
C ASP A 179 -5.88 -6.74 -15.15
N LEU A 180 -6.21 -7.98 -14.77
CA LEU A 180 -6.68 -8.30 -13.43
C LEU A 180 -5.56 -8.69 -12.45
N SER A 181 -4.30 -8.76 -12.88
CA SER A 181 -3.20 -9.26 -12.02
C SER A 181 -3.04 -8.45 -10.73
N LEU A 182 -3.23 -7.12 -10.81
CA LEU A 182 -3.05 -6.20 -9.67
C LEU A 182 -4.32 -5.41 -9.35
N ILE A 183 -5.49 -5.84 -9.82
CA ILE A 183 -6.70 -5.00 -9.80
C ILE A 183 -7.15 -4.61 -8.39
N THR A 184 -6.95 -5.50 -7.41
CA THR A 184 -7.25 -5.26 -5.99
C THR A 184 -6.31 -4.24 -5.35
N LEU A 185 -5.09 -4.10 -5.85
CA LEU A 185 -4.15 -3.05 -5.44
C LEU A 185 -4.33 -1.75 -6.24
N ALA A 186 -4.80 -1.87 -7.47
CA ALA A 186 -4.98 -0.75 -8.40
C ALA A 186 -6.29 0.02 -8.22
N ARG A 187 -7.15 -0.40 -7.27
CA ARG A 187 -8.43 0.25 -6.97
C ARG A 187 -8.58 0.47 -5.47
N HIS A 188 -9.08 1.65 -5.11
CA HIS A 188 -9.44 1.94 -3.71
C HIS A 188 -10.54 0.97 -3.25
N GLY A 189 -10.43 0.50 -2.01
CA GLY A 189 -11.32 -0.53 -1.46
C GLY A 189 -10.94 -1.98 -1.81
N GLY A 190 -10.05 -2.20 -2.79
CA GLY A 190 -9.52 -3.52 -3.12
C GLY A 190 -10.58 -4.59 -3.33
N GLU A 191 -10.48 -5.71 -2.62
CA GLU A 191 -11.43 -6.83 -2.68
C GLU A 191 -12.87 -6.45 -2.30
N ASP A 192 -13.07 -5.48 -1.39
CA ASP A 192 -14.41 -4.96 -1.06
C ASP A 192 -15.04 -4.25 -2.27
N TYR A 193 -14.25 -3.47 -3.00
CA TYR A 193 -14.69 -2.80 -4.22
C TYR A 193 -15.05 -3.81 -5.31
N ILE A 194 -14.22 -4.83 -5.53
CA ILE A 194 -14.48 -5.85 -6.55
C ILE A 194 -15.76 -6.63 -6.21
N PHE A 195 -15.94 -7.04 -4.95
CA PHE A 195 -17.15 -7.73 -4.52
C PHE A 195 -18.39 -6.85 -4.77
N ALA A 196 -18.37 -5.61 -4.28
CA ALA A 196 -19.49 -4.68 -4.42
C ALA A 196 -19.79 -4.36 -5.89
N LEU A 197 -18.77 -4.23 -6.74
CA LEU A 197 -18.93 -4.02 -8.18
C LEU A 197 -19.63 -5.23 -8.83
N LEU A 198 -19.20 -6.46 -8.53
CA LEU A 198 -19.74 -7.66 -9.16
C LEU A 198 -21.17 -8.00 -8.72
N THR A 199 -21.54 -7.66 -7.47
CA THR A 199 -22.89 -7.90 -6.94
C THR A 199 -23.82 -6.69 -7.03
N GLY A 200 -23.30 -5.52 -7.42
CA GLY A 200 -24.00 -4.24 -7.33
C GLY A 200 -24.73 -3.79 -8.59
N TYR A 201 -24.84 -4.63 -9.62
CA TYR A 201 -25.58 -4.30 -10.83
C TYR A 201 -27.08 -4.16 -10.53
N VAL A 202 -27.65 -3.01 -10.88
CA VAL A 202 -29.07 -2.68 -10.69
C VAL A 202 -29.56 -1.83 -11.86
N ASP A 203 -30.87 -1.72 -12.03
CA ASP A 203 -31.45 -0.83 -13.04
C ASP A 203 -31.13 0.64 -12.74
N PRO A 204 -30.90 1.47 -13.77
CA PRO A 204 -30.60 2.88 -13.57
C PRO A 204 -31.75 3.63 -12.91
N PRO A 205 -31.47 4.58 -12.00
CA PRO A 205 -32.49 5.43 -11.43
C PRO A 205 -33.15 6.31 -12.51
N ALA A 206 -34.39 6.72 -12.26
CA ALA A 206 -35.17 7.50 -13.22
C ALA A 206 -34.42 8.78 -13.68
N GLY A 207 -34.30 8.96 -14.99
CA GLY A 207 -33.63 10.11 -15.59
C GLY A 207 -32.11 9.99 -15.74
N PHE A 208 -31.51 8.85 -15.39
CA PHE A 208 -30.09 8.62 -15.59
C PHE A 208 -29.77 8.26 -17.06
N PRO A 209 -28.94 9.05 -17.77
CA PRO A 209 -28.61 8.77 -19.16
C PRO A 209 -27.58 7.63 -19.25
N ILE A 210 -27.94 6.52 -19.88
CA ILE A 210 -27.04 5.39 -20.18
C ILE A 210 -27.07 5.10 -21.67
N GLU A 211 -25.88 4.87 -22.24
CA GLU A 211 -25.76 4.41 -23.62
C GLU A 211 -26.12 2.93 -23.72
N SER A 212 -26.62 2.47 -24.86
CA SER A 212 -27.18 1.11 -25.01
C SER A 212 -26.20 -0.04 -24.75
N TYR A 213 -24.89 0.22 -24.78
CA TYR A 213 -23.83 -0.76 -24.50
C TYR A 213 -23.29 -0.67 -23.07
N GLN A 214 -23.79 0.27 -22.25
CA GLN A 214 -23.37 0.46 -20.87
C GLN A 214 -24.42 -0.12 -19.91
N ALA A 215 -23.96 -0.59 -18.75
CA ALA A 215 -24.78 -1.02 -17.64
C ALA A 215 -24.64 -0.04 -16.46
N TYR A 216 -25.66 0.03 -15.62
CA TYR A 216 -25.61 0.84 -14.41
C TYR A 216 -25.01 0.05 -13.24
N ASN A 217 -24.04 0.65 -12.56
CA ASN A 217 -23.48 0.14 -11.33
C ASN A 217 -23.09 1.31 -10.40
N PRO A 218 -23.74 1.45 -9.23
CA PRO A 218 -23.52 2.59 -8.34
C PRO A 218 -22.09 2.65 -7.78
N TYR A 219 -21.37 1.53 -7.70
CA TYR A 219 -20.00 1.48 -7.19
C TYR A 219 -18.96 1.91 -8.22
N PHE A 220 -19.29 1.90 -9.52
CA PHE A 220 -18.32 2.26 -10.56
C PHE A 220 -18.02 3.77 -10.55
N PRO A 221 -16.73 4.18 -10.50
CA PRO A 221 -16.35 5.59 -10.47
C PRO A 221 -16.72 6.29 -11.78
N ASN A 222 -16.88 7.61 -11.73
CA ASN A 222 -17.19 8.50 -12.87
C ASN A 222 -18.60 8.31 -13.46
N GLY A 223 -19.60 8.27 -12.60
CA GLY A 223 -21.00 8.34 -13.03
C GLY A 223 -21.64 6.98 -13.27
N SER A 224 -21.22 5.93 -12.56
CA SER A 224 -21.97 4.67 -12.46
C SER A 224 -22.34 3.96 -13.77
N ALA A 225 -21.79 4.38 -14.91
CA ALA A 225 -22.00 3.78 -16.22
C ALA A 225 -20.76 2.97 -16.58
N ILE A 226 -20.91 1.65 -16.62
CA ILE A 226 -19.82 0.71 -16.87
C ILE A 226 -20.07 -0.03 -18.20
N ALA A 227 -19.03 -0.18 -19.02
CA ALA A 227 -19.13 -0.91 -20.30
C ALA A 227 -19.19 -2.45 -20.13
N MET A 228 -18.91 -2.94 -18.92
CA MET A 228 -19.00 -4.35 -18.55
C MET A 228 -20.44 -4.65 -18.10
N THR A 229 -21.12 -5.57 -18.77
CA THR A 229 -22.42 -6.09 -18.33
C THR A 229 -22.25 -6.99 -17.11
N GLN A 230 -23.35 -7.29 -16.41
CA GLN A 230 -23.32 -8.24 -15.31
C GLN A 230 -22.85 -9.62 -15.80
N GLN A 231 -21.73 -10.10 -15.25
CA GLN A 231 -21.11 -11.36 -15.65
C GLN A 231 -21.46 -12.53 -14.72
N LEU A 232 -21.92 -12.25 -13.50
CA LEU A 232 -22.22 -13.26 -12.49
C LEU A 232 -23.73 -13.35 -12.26
N PHE A 233 -24.26 -14.55 -12.45
CA PHE A 233 -25.65 -14.94 -12.19
C PHE A 233 -25.70 -16.19 -11.34
N ASP A 234 -26.75 -16.37 -10.55
CA ASP A 234 -26.91 -17.57 -9.71
C ASP A 234 -26.86 -18.84 -10.57
N ASP A 235 -26.10 -19.84 -10.09
CA ASP A 235 -25.94 -21.19 -10.65
C ASP A 235 -25.40 -21.24 -12.10
N MET A 236 -24.61 -20.25 -12.52
CA MET A 236 -24.02 -20.23 -13.88
C MET A 236 -22.88 -21.23 -14.10
N LEU A 237 -22.29 -21.77 -13.03
CA LEU A 237 -21.24 -22.78 -13.06
C LEU A 237 -21.37 -23.74 -11.88
N GLU A 238 -20.80 -24.93 -12.01
CA GLU A 238 -20.77 -25.93 -10.94
C GLU A 238 -19.37 -25.99 -10.35
N TYR A 239 -19.23 -25.74 -9.04
CA TYR A 239 -17.96 -25.89 -8.35
C TYR A 239 -17.55 -27.36 -8.21
N GLU A 240 -16.25 -27.64 -8.34
CA GLU A 240 -15.70 -28.99 -8.17
C GLU A 240 -15.99 -29.61 -6.78
N ASP A 241 -16.10 -28.76 -5.75
CA ASP A 241 -16.34 -29.17 -4.36
C ASP A 241 -17.82 -29.24 -3.96
N GLY A 242 -18.74 -28.96 -4.90
CA GLY A 242 -20.18 -28.98 -4.66
C GLY A 242 -20.73 -27.78 -3.88
N THR A 243 -19.95 -26.71 -3.69
CA THR A 243 -20.47 -25.46 -3.11
C THR A 243 -21.58 -24.88 -4.01
N PRO A 244 -22.68 -24.34 -3.48
CA PRO A 244 -23.70 -23.67 -4.29
C PRO A 244 -23.13 -22.40 -4.95
N ALA A 245 -23.23 -22.30 -6.27
CA ALA A 245 -22.66 -21.22 -7.07
C ALA A 245 -23.59 -20.01 -7.18
N THR A 246 -23.99 -19.45 -6.03
CA THR A 246 -24.71 -18.18 -6.00
C THR A 246 -23.81 -17.02 -6.46
N GLN A 247 -24.40 -15.95 -6.99
CA GLN A 247 -23.71 -14.75 -7.44
C GLN A 247 -22.75 -14.21 -6.37
N SER A 248 -23.24 -14.10 -5.13
CA SER A 248 -22.45 -13.60 -4.00
C SER A 248 -21.28 -14.53 -3.65
N GLN A 249 -21.47 -15.85 -3.76
CA GLN A 249 -20.42 -16.82 -3.47
C GLN A 249 -19.32 -16.75 -4.54
N MET A 250 -19.69 -16.68 -5.82
CA MET A 250 -18.74 -16.49 -6.91
C MET A 250 -17.99 -15.17 -6.81
N ALA A 251 -18.69 -14.08 -6.48
CA ALA A 251 -18.07 -12.76 -6.28
C ALA A 251 -17.05 -12.78 -5.12
N LYS A 252 -17.38 -13.48 -4.02
CA LYS A 252 -16.46 -13.67 -2.89
C LYS A 252 -15.21 -14.45 -3.31
N ASP A 253 -15.38 -15.56 -4.01
CA ASP A 253 -14.27 -16.43 -4.38
C ASP A 253 -13.35 -15.79 -5.42
N VAL A 254 -13.92 -15.16 -6.46
CA VAL A 254 -13.11 -14.44 -7.46
C VAL A 254 -12.38 -13.25 -6.84
N ALA A 255 -13.01 -12.50 -5.92
CA ALA A 255 -12.34 -11.41 -5.20
C ALA A 255 -11.17 -11.93 -4.35
N CYS A 256 -11.35 -13.07 -3.67
CA CYS A 256 -10.29 -13.74 -2.90
C CYS A 256 -9.12 -14.18 -3.82
N PHE A 257 -9.43 -14.77 -4.97
CA PHE A 257 -8.42 -15.15 -5.97
C PHE A 257 -7.67 -13.92 -6.53
N LEU A 258 -8.38 -12.83 -6.85
CA LEU A 258 -7.76 -11.59 -7.34
C LEU A 258 -6.91 -10.90 -6.28
N LYS A 259 -7.27 -11.05 -5.00
CA LYS A 259 -6.44 -10.56 -3.88
C LYS A 259 -5.17 -11.39 -3.74
N TRP A 260 -5.26 -12.71 -3.83
CA TRP A 260 -4.10 -13.60 -3.89
C TRP A 260 -3.21 -13.32 -5.10
N ALA A 261 -3.79 -13.09 -6.29
CA ALA A 261 -3.03 -12.79 -7.50
C ALA A 261 -2.23 -11.49 -7.36
N ALA A 262 -2.79 -10.48 -6.70
CA ALA A 262 -2.11 -9.22 -6.49
C ALA A 262 -1.08 -9.24 -5.35
N GLU A 263 -1.33 -10.03 -4.30
CA GLU A 263 -0.45 -10.16 -3.12
C GLU A 263 -0.16 -11.65 -2.79
N PRO A 264 0.61 -12.37 -3.64
CA PRO A 264 0.94 -13.77 -3.38
C PRO A 264 1.83 -13.96 -2.14
N GLU A 265 2.54 -12.92 -1.71
CA GLU A 265 3.40 -12.94 -0.52
C GLU A 265 2.65 -12.71 0.80
N HIS A 266 1.34 -12.43 0.78
CA HIS A 266 0.53 -12.07 1.94
C HIS A 266 0.74 -12.97 3.16
N ASP A 267 0.64 -14.29 2.99
CA ASP A 267 0.75 -15.25 4.10
C ASP A 267 2.18 -15.32 4.64
N VAL A 268 3.17 -15.25 3.74
CA VAL A 268 4.60 -15.22 4.10
C VAL A 268 4.94 -13.93 4.84
N ARG A 269 4.41 -12.79 4.37
CA ARG A 269 4.56 -11.46 4.95
C ARG A 269 4.00 -11.41 6.36
N LYS A 270 2.78 -11.91 6.58
CA LYS A 270 2.17 -11.98 7.92
C LYS A 270 2.91 -12.94 8.85
N ARG A 271 3.36 -14.10 8.35
CA ARG A 271 4.18 -15.03 9.12
C ARG A 271 5.49 -14.40 9.59
N TRP A 272 6.18 -13.66 8.71
CA TRP A 272 7.40 -12.93 9.09
C TRP A 272 7.10 -11.77 10.04
N ALA A 273 6.02 -11.03 9.83
CA ALA A 273 5.59 -9.99 10.75
C ALA A 273 5.36 -10.54 12.17
N LEU A 274 4.74 -11.71 12.29
CA LEU A 274 4.56 -12.39 13.59
C LEU A 274 5.91 -12.79 14.21
N LYS A 275 6.82 -13.39 13.43
CA LYS A 275 8.18 -13.74 13.91
C LYS A 275 8.91 -12.50 14.42
N LEU A 276 8.87 -11.39 13.69
CA LEU A 276 9.50 -10.13 14.09
C LEU A 276 8.82 -9.53 15.32
N ALA A 277 7.48 -9.57 15.40
CA ALA A 277 6.73 -9.09 16.55
C ALA A 277 7.08 -9.85 17.84
N VAL A 278 7.45 -11.13 17.75
CA VAL A 278 7.90 -11.93 18.89
C VAL A 278 9.39 -11.68 19.21
N MET A 279 10.26 -11.51 18.21
CA MET A 279 11.70 -11.35 18.42
C MET A 279 12.13 -9.92 18.82
N ILE A 280 11.46 -8.88 18.34
CA ILE A 280 11.85 -7.47 18.60
C ILE A 280 11.70 -7.07 20.08
N PRO A 281 10.60 -7.41 20.80
CA PRO A 281 10.44 -7.02 22.20
C PRO A 281 11.55 -7.48 23.15
N PRO A 282 12.00 -8.75 23.19
CA PRO A 282 13.08 -9.15 24.10
C PRO A 282 14.41 -8.47 23.75
N ILE A 283 14.71 -8.27 22.47
CA ILE A 283 15.92 -7.54 22.03
C ILE A 283 15.83 -6.08 22.50
N THR A 284 14.68 -5.44 22.32
CA THR A 284 14.47 -4.06 22.75
C THR A 284 14.56 -3.93 24.26
N LEU A 285 13.99 -4.87 25.02
CA LEU A 285 14.11 -4.89 26.48
C LEU A 285 15.56 -5.05 26.94
N ALA A 286 16.34 -5.95 26.31
CA ALA A 286 17.76 -6.11 26.61
C ALA A 286 18.58 -4.85 26.30
N LEU A 287 18.33 -4.21 25.15
CA LEU A 287 18.98 -2.95 24.77
C LEU A 287 18.58 -1.78 25.69
N LEU A 288 17.30 -1.69 26.07
CA LEU A 288 16.83 -0.68 27.01
C LEU A 288 17.46 -0.89 28.38
N TYR A 289 17.54 -2.13 28.86
CA TYR A 289 18.23 -2.47 30.10
C TYR A 289 19.70 -2.07 30.03
N TRP A 290 20.42 -2.49 28.98
CA TRP A 290 21.82 -2.15 28.77
C TRP A 290 22.04 -0.64 28.76
N LYS A 291 21.20 0.09 28.01
CA LYS A 291 21.25 1.55 27.96
C LYS A 291 21.03 2.17 29.34
N ARG A 292 20.05 1.69 30.12
CA ARG A 292 19.81 2.19 31.49
C ARG A 292 20.99 1.89 32.39
N HIS A 293 21.55 0.69 32.31
CA HIS A 293 22.71 0.26 33.08
C HIS A 293 23.93 1.16 32.82
N GLN A 294 24.31 1.34 31.55
CA GLN A 294 25.45 2.19 31.16
C GLN A 294 25.26 3.65 31.57
N TRP A 295 24.04 4.18 31.45
CA TRP A 295 23.73 5.56 31.82
C TRP A 295 23.59 5.79 33.33
N THR A 296 23.68 4.74 34.15
CA THR A 296 23.54 4.86 35.62
C THR A 296 24.57 5.85 36.17
N TYR A 297 25.84 5.75 35.78
CA TYR A 297 26.91 6.64 36.26
C TYR A 297 26.63 8.13 35.99
N LEU A 298 26.20 8.47 34.77
CA LEU A 298 25.90 9.86 34.41
C LEU A 298 24.60 10.37 35.04
N LYS A 299 23.64 9.48 35.32
CA LYS A 299 22.34 9.83 35.89
C LYS A 299 22.35 9.86 37.43
N SER A 300 23.25 9.12 38.08
CA SER A 300 23.39 9.09 39.55
C SER A 300 24.42 10.09 40.09
N ARG A 301 25.26 10.70 39.24
CA ARG A 301 26.27 11.68 39.68
C ARG A 301 25.63 12.88 40.38
N GLN A 302 26.26 13.31 41.48
CA GLN A 302 25.91 14.53 42.20
C GLN A 302 26.96 15.61 41.92
N PHE A 303 26.53 16.86 41.77
CA PHE A 303 27.41 17.99 41.51
C PHE A 303 27.43 18.93 42.70
N VAL A 304 28.63 19.32 43.12
CA VAL A 304 28.84 20.42 44.05
C VAL A 304 29.52 21.54 43.28
N PHE A 305 28.82 22.66 43.11
CA PHE A 305 29.40 23.85 42.49
C PHE A 305 30.12 24.68 43.55
N LYS A 306 31.45 24.76 43.46
CA LYS A 306 32.26 25.65 44.31
C LYS A 306 32.57 26.92 43.51
N PRO A 307 31.98 28.08 43.86
CA PRO A 307 32.28 29.33 43.15
C PRO A 307 33.75 29.73 43.38
N PRO A 308 34.41 30.36 42.38
CA PRO A 308 35.78 30.83 42.54
C PRO A 308 35.86 31.92 43.62
N ARG A 309 36.98 31.97 44.35
CA ARG A 309 37.27 33.00 45.35
C ARG A 309 37.34 34.35 44.63
N ARG A 310 36.60 35.36 45.12
CA ARG A 310 36.77 36.73 44.61
C ARG A 310 38.17 37.23 44.97
N PRO A 311 38.83 38.02 44.11
CA PRO A 311 40.07 38.71 44.47
C PRO A 311 39.83 39.55 45.72
N GLU A 312 40.70 39.44 46.71
CA GLU A 312 40.69 40.35 47.87
C GLU A 312 41.15 41.73 47.40
N ALA A 313 40.46 42.79 47.86
CA ALA A 313 40.88 44.15 47.60
C ALA A 313 42.25 44.39 48.27
N PRO A 314 43.18 45.12 47.63
CA PRO A 314 44.48 45.42 48.25
C PRO A 314 44.27 46.17 49.58
N PRO A 315 45.11 45.89 50.61
CA PRO A 315 45.02 46.59 51.88
C PRO A 315 45.31 48.09 51.68
N GLU A 316 44.48 48.93 52.30
CA GLU A 316 44.61 50.40 52.34
C GLU A 316 45.86 50.87 53.10
#